data_AF-A0A521N5G3-F1
#
_entry.id   AF-A0A521N5G3-F1
#
_cell.length_a   1.000
_cell.length_b   1.000
_cell.length_c   1.000
_cell.angle_alpha   90.00
_cell.angle_beta   90.00
_cell.angle_gamma   90.00
#
_symmetry.space_group_name_H-M   'P 1'
#
loop_
_entity.id
_entity.type
_entity.pdbx_description
1 polymer ?
#
loop_
_entity_poly.entity_id
_entity_poly.type
_entity_poly.pdbx_seq_one_letter_code
_entity_poly.pdbx_strand_id
1 'polypeptide(L)'
;MSLYPLLDTVFEPELLEELEAKAEHRFVPAGTKLVSIGQTVRQIPILLSGSIKISRVDEEGKELLLYYLNPAESCAMTFTCCMQQFPSEIEAVTEEDS
;
A
#
# COMPACT_ATOMS: atom_id res chain seq x y z
N MET A 1 -4.54 -7.81 -14.37
CA MET A 1 -3.88 -8.63 -13.34
C MET A 1 -5.00 -9.15 -12.45
N SER A 2 -5.13 -10.45 -12.20
CA SER A 2 -6.17 -10.97 -11.31
C SER A 2 -5.66 -11.01 -9.87
N LEU A 3 -6.55 -10.94 -8.88
CA LEU A 3 -6.22 -11.15 -7.47
C LEU A 3 -5.85 -12.62 -7.17
N TYR A 4 -6.18 -13.53 -8.09
CA TYR A 4 -5.79 -14.93 -8.08
C TYR A 4 -4.41 -15.15 -8.70
N PRO A 5 -3.55 -16.03 -8.15
CA PRO A 5 -3.72 -16.87 -6.94
C PRO A 5 -3.11 -16.21 -5.69
N LEU A 6 -3.02 -14.88 -5.63
CA LEU A 6 -2.26 -14.19 -4.60
C LEU A 6 -2.97 -14.15 -3.25
N LEU A 7 -4.31 -14.12 -3.28
CA LEU A 7 -5.17 -13.93 -2.10
C LEU A 7 -6.16 -15.08 -1.84
N ASP A 8 -6.15 -16.12 -2.68
CA ASP A 8 -7.08 -17.26 -2.61
C ASP A 8 -6.91 -18.15 -1.36
N THR A 9 -5.75 -18.06 -0.71
CA THR A 9 -5.45 -18.72 0.56
C THR A 9 -5.80 -17.87 1.78
N VAL A 10 -6.14 -16.58 1.59
CA VAL A 10 -6.39 -15.61 2.66
C VAL A 10 -7.89 -15.27 2.77
N PHE A 11 -8.61 -15.18 1.65
CA PHE A 11 -10.00 -14.77 1.60
C PHE A 11 -10.91 -15.82 0.95
N GLU A 12 -12.19 -15.86 1.34
CA GLU A 12 -13.18 -16.69 0.66
C GLU A 12 -13.44 -16.25 -0.79
N PRO A 13 -13.84 -17.18 -1.69
CA PRO A 13 -14.10 -16.87 -3.10
C PRO A 13 -15.07 -15.70 -3.31
N GLU A 14 -16.12 -15.60 -2.51
CA GLU A 14 -17.13 -14.56 -2.63
C GLU A 14 -16.56 -13.16 -2.35
N LEU A 15 -15.64 -13.04 -1.39
CA LEU A 15 -14.97 -11.77 -1.09
C LEU A 15 -13.96 -11.40 -2.19
N LEU A 16 -13.27 -12.38 -2.77
CA LEU A 16 -12.35 -12.14 -3.87
C LEU A 16 -13.07 -11.64 -5.12
N GLU A 17 -14.22 -12.22 -5.45
CA GLU A 17 -15.09 -11.73 -6.52
C GLU A 17 -15.56 -10.28 -6.26
N GLU A 18 -15.93 -9.96 -5.02
CA GLU A 18 -16.34 -8.60 -4.65
C GLU A 18 -15.18 -7.60 -4.73
N LEU A 19 -13.98 -8.00 -4.31
CA LEU A 19 -12.76 -7.20 -4.43
C LEU A 19 -12.41 -6.96 -5.90
N GLU A 20 -12.40 -7.98 -6.76
CA GLU A 20 -12.14 -7.81 -8.20
C GLU A 20 -13.16 -6.89 -8.87
N ALA A 21 -14.44 -6.96 -8.45
CA ALA A 21 -15.49 -6.10 -9.02
C ALA A 21 -15.39 -4.63 -8.59
N LYS A 22 -14.78 -4.34 -7.42
CA LYS A 22 -14.71 -2.98 -6.84
C LYS A 22 -13.30 -2.36 -6.87
N ALA A 23 -12.26 -3.16 -7.10
CA ALA A 23 -10.88 -2.70 -7.13
C ALA A 23 -10.57 -1.93 -8.42
N GLU A 24 -9.59 -1.03 -8.31
CA GLU A 24 -8.98 -0.39 -9.47
C GLU A 24 -7.55 -0.91 -9.62
N HIS A 25 -7.23 -1.54 -10.75
CA HIS A 25 -5.87 -1.95 -11.05
C HIS A 25 -5.06 -0.75 -11.53
N ARG A 26 -3.93 -0.50 -10.86
CA ARG A 26 -2.98 0.53 -11.27
C ARG A 26 -1.60 -0.07 -11.42
N PHE A 27 -0.94 0.34 -12.49
CA PHE A 27 0.49 0.14 -12.65
C PHE A 27 1.21 1.42 -12.22
N VAL A 28 2.25 1.27 -11.43
CA VAL A 28 3.03 2.33 -10.83
C VAL A 28 4.51 2.05 -11.07
N PRO A 29 5.22 2.90 -11.83
CA PRO A 29 6.65 2.73 -12.07
C PRO A 29 7.47 2.82 -10.78
N ALA A 30 8.65 2.19 -10.76
CA ALA A 30 9.64 2.39 -9.70
C ALA A 30 9.97 3.89 -9.48
N GLY A 31 10.20 4.26 -8.23
CA GLY A 31 10.50 5.63 -7.78
C GLY A 31 9.29 6.55 -7.65
N THR A 32 8.07 6.02 -7.78
CA THR A 32 6.85 6.82 -7.65
C THR A 32 6.44 6.97 -6.20
N LYS A 33 6.24 8.21 -5.76
CA LYS A 33 5.73 8.52 -4.43
C LYS A 33 4.21 8.34 -4.38
N LEU A 34 3.75 7.34 -3.62
CA LEU A 34 2.35 6.98 -3.44
C LEU A 34 1.68 7.79 -2.32
N VAL A 35 2.40 7.99 -1.22
CA VAL A 35 1.92 8.72 -0.04
C VAL A 35 3.00 9.69 0.42
N SER A 36 2.60 10.93 0.66
CA SER A 36 3.45 11.94 1.29
C SER A 36 3.02 12.21 2.73
N ILE A 37 3.95 12.69 3.56
CA ILE A 37 3.66 13.14 4.92
C ILE A 37 2.58 14.22 4.88
N GLY A 38 1.58 14.12 5.75
CA GLY A 38 0.44 15.05 5.82
C GLY A 38 -0.70 14.72 4.86
N GLN A 39 -0.54 13.79 3.94
CA GLN A 39 -1.59 13.40 3.01
C GLN A 39 -2.63 12.48 3.68
N THR A 40 -3.91 12.72 3.39
CA THR A 40 -4.98 11.81 3.81
C THR A 40 -5.04 10.62 2.85
N VAL A 41 -4.75 9.42 3.35
CA VAL A 41 -4.88 8.19 2.57
C VAL A 41 -6.30 7.66 2.68
N ARG A 42 -7.00 7.56 1.55
CA ARG A 42 -8.43 7.13 1.49
C ARG A 42 -8.62 5.75 0.87
N GLN A 43 -7.55 5.14 0.38
CA GLN A 43 -7.56 3.85 -0.29
C GLN A 43 -6.37 3.05 0.22
N ILE A 44 -6.60 1.77 0.52
CA ILE A 44 -5.56 0.85 0.93
C ILE A 44 -5.16 0.04 -0.30
N PRO A 45 -3.95 0.22 -0.84
CA PRO A 45 -3.49 -0.60 -1.96
C PRO A 45 -3.23 -2.03 -1.48
N ILE A 46 -3.52 -2.99 -2.37
CA ILE A 46 -3.04 -4.37 -2.28
C ILE A 46 -1.95 -4.50 -3.32
N LEU A 47 -0.74 -4.84 -2.90
CA LEU A 47 0.38 -4.99 -3.81
C LEU A 47 0.32 -6.36 -4.49
N LEU A 48 0.28 -6.39 -5.82
CA LEU A 48 0.24 -7.63 -6.59
C LEU A 48 1.61 -8.10 -7.07
N SER A 49 2.52 -7.15 -7.30
CA SER A 49 3.90 -7.37 -7.72
C SER A 49 4.75 -6.15 -7.34
N GLY A 50 6.07 -6.31 -7.29
CA GLY A 50 7.00 -5.24 -6.93
C GLY A 50 7.16 -5.08 -5.43
N SER A 51 7.68 -3.93 -5.02
CA SER A 51 7.96 -3.60 -3.62
C SER A 51 7.80 -2.11 -3.36
N ILE A 52 7.27 -1.76 -2.19
CA ILE A 52 7.08 -0.37 -1.76
C ILE A 52 7.88 -0.13 -0.49
N LYS A 53 8.76 0.86 -0.51
CA LYS A 53 9.47 1.35 0.67
C LYS A 53 8.56 2.23 1.51
N ILE A 54 8.44 1.91 2.79
CA ILE A 54 7.76 2.73 3.79
C ILE A 54 8.80 3.36 4.71
N SER A 55 8.83 4.68 4.75
CA SER A 55 9.76 5.45 5.57
C SER A 55 9.08 6.59 6.31
N ARG A 56 9.78 7.16 7.29
CA ARG A 56 9.37 8.36 8.02
C ARG A 56 10.50 9.37 7.97
N VAL A 57 10.16 10.66 7.94
CA VAL A 57 11.15 11.73 8.06
C VAL A 57 11.15 12.23 9.50
N ASP A 58 12.34 12.33 10.10
CA ASP A 58 12.51 12.92 11.42
C ASP A 58 12.52 14.46 11.39
N GLU A 59 12.59 15.10 12.55
CA GLU A 59 12.58 16.56 12.66
C GLU A 59 13.82 17.23 12.03
N GLU A 60 14.90 16.47 11.81
CA GLU A 60 16.13 16.94 11.16
C GLU A 60 16.11 16.71 9.63
N GLY A 61 15.03 16.14 9.09
CA GLY A 61 14.89 15.84 7.67
C GLY A 61 15.56 14.54 7.23
N LYS A 62 15.98 13.66 8.15
CA LYS A 62 16.56 12.36 7.80
C LYS A 62 15.47 11.34 7.56
N GLU A 63 15.64 10.57 6.50
CA GLU A 63 14.76 9.44 6.18
C GLU A 63 15.11 8.23 7.05
N LEU A 64 14.14 7.76 7.82
CA LEU A 64 14.18 6.51 8.58
C LEU A 64 13.34 5.46 7.85
N LEU A 65 14.00 4.41 7.35
CA LEU A 65 13.33 3.24 6.80
C LEU A 65 12.58 2.50 7.92
N LEU A 66 11.28 2.25 7.71
CA LEU A 66 10.47 1.47 8.64
C LEU A 66 10.40 0.00 8.18
N TYR A 67 9.91 -0.23 6.97
CA TYR A 67 9.78 -1.57 6.37
C TYR A 67 9.53 -1.47 4.86
N TYR A 68 9.60 -2.62 4.18
CA TYR A 68 9.14 -2.78 2.80
C TYR A 68 7.82 -3.53 2.78
N LEU A 69 6.92 -3.14 1.89
CA LEU A 69 5.67 -3.83 1.62
C LEU A 69 5.84 -4.70 0.38
N ASN A 70 5.55 -5.99 0.52
CA ASN A 70 5.74 -7.01 -0.51
C ASN A 70 4.40 -7.43 -1.14
N PRO A 71 4.43 -8.21 -2.23
CA PRO A 71 3.21 -8.73 -2.83
C PRO A 71 2.38 -9.55 -1.83
N ALA A 72 1.06 -9.48 -1.97
CA ALA A 72 0.08 -10.07 -1.05
C ALA A 72 0.03 -9.43 0.34
N GLU A 73 0.87 -8.43 0.62
CA GLU A 73 0.78 -7.65 1.83
C GLU A 73 -0.09 -6.41 1.60
N SER A 74 -0.80 -6.02 2.65
CA SER A 74 -1.45 -4.73 2.73
C SER A 74 -0.86 -3.98 3.92
N CYS A 75 -0.74 -2.66 3.80
CA CYS A 75 -0.11 -1.85 4.82
C CYS A 75 -1.05 -1.76 6.04
N ALA A 76 -0.71 -2.46 7.13
CA ALA A 76 -1.47 -2.42 8.38
C ALA A 76 -1.67 -0.99 8.92
N MET A 77 -0.72 -0.08 8.64
CA MET A 77 -0.82 1.34 9.00
C MET A 77 -1.90 2.09 8.23
N THR A 78 -2.28 1.65 7.02
CA THR A 78 -3.37 2.27 6.27
C THR A 78 -4.73 1.95 6.87
N PHE A 79 -4.89 0.81 7.54
CA PHE A 79 -6.11 0.49 8.28
C PHE A 79 -6.37 1.52 9.41
N THR A 80 -5.34 1.89 10.15
CA THR A 80 -5.41 2.92 11.20
C THR A 80 -5.67 4.32 10.65
N CYS A 81 -5.03 4.69 9.53
CA CYS A 81 -5.23 5.99 8.88
C CYS A 81 -6.65 6.15 8.30
N CYS A 82 -7.19 5.09 7.68
CA CYS A 82 -8.56 5.09 7.17
C CYS A 82 -9.63 5.09 8.29
N MET A 83 -9.37 4.45 9.44
CA MET A 83 -10.32 4.44 10.56
C MET A 83 -10.27 5.69 11.45
N GLN A 84 -9.10 6.32 11.62
CA GLN A 84 -8.93 7.42 12.58
C GLN A 84 -8.77 8.80 11.94
N GLN A 85 -8.77 8.92 10.59
CA GLN A 85 -8.61 10.19 9.87
C GLN A 85 -7.36 11.00 10.28
N PHE A 86 -6.28 10.34 10.71
CA PHE A 86 -5.02 11.02 11.00
C PHE A 86 -4.23 11.25 9.70
N PRO A 87 -3.58 12.43 9.54
CA PRO A 87 -2.67 12.67 8.43
C PRO A 87 -1.54 11.62 8.43
N SER A 88 -1.12 11.17 7.25
CA SER A 88 -0.04 10.19 7.14
C SER A 88 1.25 10.74 7.76
N GLU A 89 1.84 10.00 8.69
CA GLU A 89 3.17 10.28 9.23
C GLU A 89 4.28 9.53 8.47
N ILE A 90 3.91 8.80 7.41
CA ILE A 90 4.81 7.99 6.61
C ILE A 90 4.84 8.47 5.16
N GLU A 91 5.97 8.20 4.52
CA GLU A 91 6.17 8.28 3.08
C GLU A 91 6.17 6.85 2.49
N ALA A 92 5.52 6.69 1.34
CA ALA A 92 5.48 5.43 0.61
C ALA A 92 5.98 5.65 -0.82
N VAL A 93 7.02 4.94 -1.23
CA VAL A 93 7.64 5.05 -2.56
C VAL A 93 7.81 3.65 -3.16
N THR A 94 7.45 3.47 -4.43
CA THR A 94 7.73 2.21 -5.14
C THR A 94 9.23 2.04 -5.34
N GLU A 95 9.79 0.91 -4.95
CA GLU A 95 11.20 0.57 -5.25
C GLU A 95 11.33 -0.16 -6.58
N GLU A 96 10.29 -0.91 -6.95
CA GLU A 96 10.17 -1.67 -8.19
C GLU A 96 8.86 -1.34 -8.89
N ASP A 97 8.78 -1.66 -10.19
CA ASP A 97 7.53 -1.54 -10.95
C ASP A 97 6.43 -2.40 -10.29
N SER A 98 5.29 -1.77 -10.00
CA SER A 98 4.25 -2.30 -9.11
C SER A 98 2.85 -2.22 -9.71
#